data_AF-A0A7C4AYQ2-F1
#
_entry.id   AF-A0A7C4AYQ2-F1
#
_cell.length_a   1.000
_cell.length_b   1.000
_cell.length_c   1.000
_cell.angle_alpha   90.00
_cell.angle_beta   90.00
_cell.angle_gamma   90.00
#
_symmetry.space_group_name_H-M   'P 1'
#
loop_
_entity.id
_entity.type
_entity.pdbx_description
1 polymer ?
#
loop_
_entity_poly.entity_id
_entity_poly.type
_entity_poly.pdbx_seq_one_letter_code
_entity_poly.pdbx_strand_id
1 'polypeptide(L)'
;MNTESAELKRRLLELLDKDEEFRYAVVGRLGLLEILRRLDKLEETQVSLLEGQNKLWEGQNKLWEGQNKLWEEVRLLREGQNKLWEGQNRLWEEVKSIRAEMKGIRAELKSFGRAVGRTLEDYTIAFVEIILEERGYPREKIRLGRRKIAHEKG
;
A
#
# COMPACT_ATOMS: atom_id res chain seq x y z
N MET A 1 31.54 73.06 -8.40
CA MET A 1 32.32 71.84 -8.69
C MET A 1 33.76 72.13 -8.35
N ASN A 2 34.41 71.29 -7.54
CA ASN A 2 35.76 71.56 -7.05
C ASN A 2 36.77 71.54 -8.22
N THR A 3 37.37 72.68 -8.52
CA THR A 3 38.21 72.92 -9.71
C THR A 3 39.42 71.96 -9.74
N GLU A 4 39.99 71.63 -8.58
CA GLU A 4 41.06 70.64 -8.43
C GLU A 4 40.66 69.25 -8.94
N SER A 5 39.41 68.82 -8.75
CA SER A 5 38.94 67.51 -9.20
C SER A 5 38.84 67.43 -10.73
N ALA A 6 38.48 68.54 -11.39
CA ALA A 6 38.41 68.60 -12.85
C ALA A 6 39.82 68.57 -13.47
N GLU A 7 40.77 69.25 -12.85
CA GLU A 7 42.17 69.30 -13.29
C GLU A 7 42.86 67.94 -13.12
N LEU A 8 42.62 67.25 -11.98
CA LEU A 8 43.12 65.90 -11.74
C LEU A 8 42.59 64.89 -12.78
N LYS A 9 41.29 64.94 -13.11
CA LYS A 9 40.69 64.06 -14.12
C LYS A 9 41.29 64.30 -15.51
N ARG A 10 41.51 65.57 -15.90
CA ARG A 10 42.21 65.90 -17.16
C ARG A 10 43.61 65.31 -17.20
N ARG A 11 44.40 65.51 -16.14
CA ARG A 11 45.76 64.97 -16.02
C ARG A 11 45.77 63.44 -16.15
N LEU A 12 44.81 62.77 -15.53
CA LEU A 12 44.67 61.32 -15.57
C LEU A 12 44.33 60.80 -16.98
N LEU A 13 43.44 61.50 -17.70
CA LEU A 13 43.11 61.18 -19.09
C LEU A 13 44.30 61.43 -20.02
N GLU A 14 45.05 62.52 -19.84
CA GLU A 14 46.28 62.77 -20.61
C GLU A 14 47.34 61.69 -20.39
N LEU A 15 47.51 61.21 -19.15
CA LEU A 15 48.42 60.10 -18.86
C LEU A 15 47.95 58.80 -19.51
N LEU A 16 46.64 58.52 -19.49
CA LEU A 16 46.09 57.38 -20.22
C LEU A 16 46.40 57.49 -21.72
N ASP A 17 46.31 58.67 -22.33
CA ASP A 17 46.55 58.85 -23.77
C ASP A 17 48.03 58.85 -24.18
N LYS A 18 48.92 59.34 -23.31
CA LYS A 18 50.35 59.55 -23.66
C LYS A 18 51.31 58.52 -23.07
N ASP A 19 50.95 57.87 -21.97
CA ASP A 19 51.81 56.90 -21.28
C ASP A 19 51.23 55.48 -21.43
N GLU A 20 51.93 54.67 -22.23
CA GLU A 20 51.55 53.30 -22.56
C GLU A 20 51.64 52.36 -21.35
N GLU A 21 52.71 52.48 -20.54
CA GLU A 21 52.93 51.65 -19.36
C GLU A 21 51.87 51.95 -18.30
N PHE A 22 51.56 53.24 -18.08
CA PHE A 22 50.48 53.65 -17.20
C PHE A 22 49.11 53.13 -17.69
N ARG A 23 48.82 53.23 -19.00
CA ARG A 23 47.57 52.72 -19.58
C ARG A 23 47.39 51.23 -19.31
N TYR A 24 48.42 50.42 -19.57
CA TYR A 24 48.36 48.98 -19.33
C TYR A 24 48.25 48.65 -17.84
N ALA A 25 48.94 49.37 -16.97
CA ALA A 25 48.82 49.18 -15.52
C ALA A 25 47.39 49.46 -15.02
N VAL A 26 46.76 50.54 -15.49
CA VAL A 26 45.38 50.90 -15.13
C VAL A 26 44.39 49.85 -15.66
N VAL A 27 44.50 49.45 -16.93
CA VAL A 27 43.63 48.42 -17.52
C VAL A 27 43.83 47.08 -16.82
N GLY A 28 45.07 46.69 -16.51
CA GLY A 28 45.39 45.47 -15.77
C GLY A 28 44.78 45.48 -14.37
N ARG A 29 44.90 46.58 -13.64
CA ARG A 29 44.31 46.72 -12.29
C ARG A 29 42.78 46.70 -12.33
N LEU A 30 42.16 47.40 -13.27
CA LEU A 30 40.70 47.38 -13.45
C LEU A 30 40.19 46.00 -13.88
N GLY A 31 40.91 45.34 -14.78
CA GLY A 31 40.61 43.98 -15.23
C GLY A 31 40.70 42.96 -14.10
N LEU A 32 41.77 42.99 -13.30
CA LEU A 32 41.92 42.14 -12.12
C LEU A 32 40.82 42.39 -11.09
N LEU A 33 40.44 43.64 -10.85
CA LEU A 33 39.36 43.97 -9.93
C LEU A 33 38.01 43.41 -10.40
N GLU A 34 37.73 43.45 -11.70
CA GLU A 34 36.53 42.85 -12.29
C GLU A 34 36.56 41.31 -12.22
N ILE A 35 37.72 40.69 -12.42
CA ILE A 35 37.91 39.23 -12.26
C ILE A 35 37.61 38.82 -10.82
N LEU A 36 38.18 39.51 -9.82
CA LEU A 36 37.95 39.21 -8.41
C LEU A 36 36.46 39.30 -8.05
N ARG A 37 35.76 40.36 -8.50
CA ARG A 37 34.30 40.47 -8.29
C ARG A 37 33.50 39.33 -8.90
N ARG A 38 33.92 38.80 -10.05
CA ARG A 38 33.27 37.64 -10.67
C ARG A 38 33.56 36.36 -9.90
N LEU A 39 34.78 36.21 -9.35
CA LEU A 39 35.14 35.09 -8.49
C LEU A 39 34.30 35.10 -7.21
N ASP A 40 34.13 36.25 -6.56
CA ASP A 40 33.28 36.37 -5.36
C ASP A 40 31.84 35.91 -5.66
N LYS A 41 31.26 36.37 -6.78
CA LYS A 41 29.92 35.94 -7.21
C LYS A 41 29.84 34.45 -7.55
N LEU A 42 30.89 33.89 -8.14
CA LEU A 42 30.95 32.46 -8.45
C LEU A 42 31.03 31.63 -7.17
N GLU A 43 31.81 32.08 -6.17
CA GLU A 43 31.90 31.45 -4.87
C GLU A 43 30.54 31.45 -4.16
N GLU A 44 29.84 32.59 -4.13
CA GLU A 44 28.47 32.70 -3.59
C GLU A 44 27.50 31.71 -4.28
N THR A 45 27.57 31.64 -5.62
CA THR A 45 26.75 30.72 -6.40
C THR A 45 27.09 29.26 -6.09
N GLN A 46 28.37 28.93 -5.94
CA GLN A 46 28.84 27.59 -5.61
C GLN A 46 28.37 27.15 -4.22
N VAL A 47 28.43 28.04 -3.22
CA VAL A 47 27.90 27.78 -1.88
C VAL A 47 26.40 27.49 -1.96
N SER A 48 25.63 28.31 -2.67
CA SER A 48 24.18 28.10 -2.84
C SER A 48 23.85 26.77 -3.53
N LEU A 49 24.64 26.37 -4.55
CA LEU A 49 24.49 25.07 -5.21
C LEU A 49 24.78 23.90 -4.26
N LEU A 50 25.82 23.99 -3.43
CA LEU A 50 26.15 22.97 -2.44
C LEU A 50 25.03 22.82 -1.39
N GLU A 51 24.47 23.94 -0.92
CA GLU A 51 23.31 23.90 -0.03
C GLU A 51 22.09 23.24 -0.69
N GLY A 52 21.81 23.57 -1.95
CA GLY A 52 20.76 22.94 -2.73
C GLY A 52 20.98 21.43 -2.88
N GLN A 53 22.21 21.02 -3.17
CA GLN A 53 22.59 19.62 -3.27
C GLN A 53 22.40 18.88 -1.94
N ASN A 54 22.81 19.47 -0.82
CA ASN A 54 22.61 18.88 0.51
C ASN A 54 21.12 18.67 0.83
N LYS A 55 20.26 19.64 0.52
CA LYS A 55 18.80 19.49 0.68
C LYS A 55 18.23 18.36 -0.17
N LEU A 56 18.73 18.19 -1.40
CA LEU A 56 18.33 17.07 -2.26
C LEU A 56 18.76 15.72 -1.67
N TRP A 57 19.99 15.62 -1.13
CA TRP A 57 20.45 14.42 -0.45
C TRP A 57 19.61 14.07 0.79
N GLU A 58 19.25 15.06 1.60
CA GLU A 58 18.35 14.85 2.72
C GLU A 58 16.96 14.37 2.28
N GLY A 59 16.42 14.95 1.20
CA GLY A 59 15.17 14.51 0.60
C GLY A 59 15.24 13.06 0.10
N GLN A 60 16.34 12.71 -0.58
CA GLN A 60 16.59 11.36 -1.07
C GLN A 60 16.67 10.33 0.06
N ASN A 61 17.36 10.67 1.16
CA ASN A 61 17.47 9.80 2.33
C ASN A 61 16.09 9.55 2.97
N LYS A 62 15.26 10.59 3.12
CA LYS A 62 13.88 10.43 3.63
C LYS A 62 13.02 9.53 2.74
N LEU A 63 13.18 9.63 1.43
CA LEU A 63 12.49 8.74 0.48
C LEU A 63 12.94 7.28 0.66
N TRP A 64 14.23 7.03 0.81
CA TRP A 64 14.74 5.68 1.07
C TRP A 64 14.25 5.11 2.40
N GLU A 65 14.21 5.91 3.46
CA GLU A 65 13.62 5.50 4.74
C GLU A 65 12.13 5.14 4.60
N GLY A 66 11.36 5.97 3.88
CA GLY A 66 9.95 5.69 3.58
C GLY A 66 9.78 4.40 2.78
N GLN A 67 10.62 4.19 1.77
CA GLN A 67 10.60 2.98 0.95
C GLN A 67 10.90 1.72 1.78
N ASN A 68 11.86 1.79 2.71
CA ASN A 68 12.19 0.66 3.59
C ASN A 68 11.03 0.29 4.52
N LYS A 69 10.33 1.29 5.08
CA LYS A 69 9.12 1.05 5.90
C LYS A 69 8.01 0.37 5.08
N LEU A 70 7.77 0.83 3.85
CA LEU A 70 6.80 0.19 2.96
C LEU A 70 7.16 -1.27 2.65
N TRP A 71 8.43 -1.58 2.44
CA TRP A 71 8.87 -2.97 2.24
C TRP A 71 8.61 -3.85 3.46
N GLU A 72 8.82 -3.32 4.67
CA GLU A 72 8.52 -4.02 5.91
C GLU A 72 7.01 -4.28 6.08
N GLU A 73 6.16 -3.28 5.83
CA GLU A 73 4.71 -3.44 5.85
C GLU A 73 4.22 -4.48 4.84
N VAL A 74 4.74 -4.45 3.60
CA VAL A 74 4.42 -5.46 2.57
C VAL A 74 4.82 -6.86 3.01
N ARG A 75 5.96 -7.01 3.70
CA ARG A 75 6.38 -8.30 4.25
C ARG A 75 5.40 -8.81 5.30
N LEU A 76 5.00 -7.95 6.24
CA LEU A 76 4.03 -8.30 7.28
C LEU A 76 2.67 -8.67 6.70
N LEU A 77 2.22 -7.96 5.66
CA LEU A 77 0.97 -8.30 4.95
C LEU A 77 1.05 -9.67 4.28
N ARG A 78 2.18 -10.01 3.64
CA ARG A 78 2.39 -11.34 3.05
C ARG A 78 2.38 -12.45 4.11
N GLU A 79 3.03 -12.21 5.25
CA GLU A 79 3.00 -13.17 6.38
C GLU A 79 1.57 -13.35 6.92
N GLY A 80 0.80 -12.27 7.05
CA GLY A 80 -0.61 -12.30 7.43
C GLY A 80 -1.47 -13.09 6.45
N GLN A 81 -1.27 -12.87 5.14
CA GLN A 81 -1.97 -13.62 4.09
C GLN A 81 -1.66 -15.12 4.16
N ASN A 82 -0.40 -15.51 4.36
CA ASN A 82 -0.03 -16.92 4.49
C ASN A 82 -0.75 -17.59 5.67
N LYS A 83 -0.82 -16.93 6.83
CA LYS A 83 -1.56 -17.43 7.99
C LYS A 83 -3.06 -17.59 7.71
N LEU A 84 -3.66 -16.67 6.96
CA LEU A 84 -5.06 -16.79 6.53
C LEU A 84 -5.27 -17.99 5.60
N TRP A 85 -4.37 -18.21 4.64
CA TRP A 85 -4.41 -19.38 3.76
C TRP A 85 -4.28 -20.70 4.53
N GLU A 86 -3.37 -20.77 5.51
CA GLU A 86 -3.23 -21.93 6.38
C GLU A 86 -4.52 -22.19 7.18
N GLY A 87 -5.11 -21.14 7.77
CA GLY A 87 -6.39 -21.24 8.47
C GLY A 87 -7.53 -21.72 7.57
N GLN A 88 -7.59 -21.19 6.34
CA GLN A 88 -8.60 -21.60 5.36
C GLN A 88 -8.43 -23.07 4.95
N ASN A 89 -7.19 -23.54 4.75
CA ASN A 89 -6.93 -24.94 4.43
C ASN A 89 -7.37 -25.88 5.55
N ARG A 90 -7.11 -25.54 6.81
CA ARG A 90 -7.60 -26.32 7.97
C ARG A 90 -9.13 -26.39 8.00
N LEU A 91 -9.82 -25.27 7.77
CA LEU A 91 -11.29 -25.28 7.68
C LEU A 91 -11.80 -26.17 6.55
N TRP A 92 -11.13 -26.20 5.40
CA TRP A 92 -11.48 -27.11 4.30
C TRP A 92 -11.30 -28.58 4.67
N GLU A 93 -10.24 -28.91 5.41
CA GLU A 93 -10.02 -30.27 5.92
C GLU A 93 -11.11 -30.69 6.91
N GLU A 94 -11.47 -29.82 7.85
CA GLU A 94 -12.57 -30.05 8.80
C GLU A 94 -13.91 -30.26 8.07
N VAL A 95 -14.25 -29.38 7.12
CA VAL A 95 -15.47 -29.51 6.31
C VAL A 95 -15.48 -30.84 5.52
N LYS A 96 -14.31 -31.27 5.02
CA LYS A 96 -14.19 -32.56 4.34
C LYS A 96 -14.40 -33.74 5.29
N SER A 97 -13.88 -33.68 6.52
CA SER A 97 -14.10 -34.69 7.56
C SER A 97 -15.58 -34.79 7.92
N ILE A 98 -16.22 -33.66 8.23
CA ILE A 98 -17.65 -33.58 8.55
C ILE A 98 -18.49 -34.17 7.41
N ARG A 99 -18.16 -33.84 6.15
CA ARG A 99 -18.86 -34.40 4.99
C ARG A 99 -18.70 -35.93 4.89
N ALA A 100 -17.55 -36.48 5.26
CA ALA A 100 -17.32 -37.92 5.28
C ALA A 100 -18.13 -38.59 6.40
N GLU A 101 -18.11 -38.04 7.61
CA GLU A 101 -18.90 -38.52 8.75
C GLU A 101 -20.40 -38.48 8.45
N MET A 102 -20.91 -37.39 7.88
CA MET A 102 -22.32 -37.28 7.46
C MET A 102 -22.72 -38.34 6.44
N LYS A 103 -21.82 -38.72 5.52
CA LYS A 103 -22.09 -39.83 4.59
C LYS A 103 -22.21 -41.16 5.33
N GLY A 104 -21.36 -41.40 6.33
CA GLY A 104 -21.44 -42.57 7.21
C GLY A 104 -22.77 -42.64 7.95
N ILE A 105 -23.13 -41.57 8.66
CA ILE A 105 -24.41 -41.46 9.39
C ILE A 105 -25.60 -41.70 8.45
N ARG A 106 -25.57 -41.13 7.24
CA ARG A 106 -26.65 -41.34 6.24
C ARG A 106 -26.76 -42.81 5.82
N ALA A 107 -25.62 -43.50 5.66
CA ALA A 107 -25.61 -44.91 5.30
C ALA A 107 -26.18 -45.78 6.45
N GLU A 108 -25.74 -45.53 7.68
CA GLU A 108 -26.23 -46.20 8.89
C GLU A 108 -27.73 -45.99 9.09
N LEU A 109 -28.19 -44.75 8.96
CA LEU A 109 -29.60 -44.40 9.07
C LEU A 109 -30.43 -45.15 8.02
N LYS A 110 -29.95 -45.22 6.77
CA LYS A 110 -30.61 -45.97 5.69
C LYS A 110 -30.64 -47.48 5.96
N SER A 111 -29.56 -48.06 6.52
CA SER A 111 -29.59 -49.47 6.94
C SER A 111 -30.56 -49.71 8.08
N PHE A 112 -30.57 -48.84 9.09
CA PHE A 112 -31.47 -48.95 10.22
C PHE A 112 -32.94 -48.88 9.79
N GLY A 113 -33.30 -47.94 8.90
CA GLY A 113 -34.65 -47.84 8.36
C GLY A 113 -35.15 -49.10 7.69
N ARG A 114 -34.28 -49.75 6.92
CA ARG A 114 -34.58 -51.06 6.33
C ARG A 114 -34.79 -52.13 7.40
N ALA A 115 -33.95 -52.15 8.44
CA ALA A 115 -34.06 -53.13 9.53
C ALA A 115 -35.35 -52.97 10.37
N VAL A 116 -35.79 -51.73 10.60
CA VAL A 116 -37.01 -51.45 11.38
C VAL A 116 -38.28 -51.25 10.53
N GLY A 117 -38.20 -51.46 9.22
CA GLY A 117 -39.35 -51.36 8.31
C GLY A 117 -39.89 -49.94 8.11
N ARG A 118 -39.06 -48.90 8.29
CA ARG A 118 -39.45 -47.51 8.03
C ARG A 118 -39.31 -47.14 6.55
N THR A 119 -40.29 -46.42 6.03
CA THR A 119 -40.32 -45.93 4.64
C THR A 119 -39.71 -44.53 4.52
N LEU A 120 -39.46 -44.08 3.29
CA LEU A 120 -39.01 -42.70 3.03
C LEU A 120 -39.96 -41.64 3.62
N GLU A 121 -41.27 -41.93 3.69
CA GLU A 121 -42.25 -41.05 4.32
C GLU A 121 -42.00 -40.88 5.82
N ASP A 122 -41.64 -41.95 6.53
CA ASP A 122 -41.36 -41.89 7.97
C ASP A 122 -40.11 -41.03 8.26
N TYR A 123 -39.13 -41.04 7.36
CA TYR A 123 -37.96 -40.15 7.44
C TYR A 123 -38.30 -38.70 7.16
N THR A 124 -39.14 -38.46 6.16
CA THR A 124 -39.53 -37.11 5.74
C THR A 124 -40.37 -36.43 6.83
N ILE A 125 -41.28 -37.19 7.46
CA ILE A 125 -42.07 -36.74 8.61
C ILE A 125 -41.17 -36.30 9.76
N ALA A 126 -40.23 -37.15 10.18
CA ALA A 126 -39.29 -36.83 11.26
C ALA A 126 -38.40 -35.61 10.93
N PHE A 127 -37.92 -35.49 9.70
CA PHE A 127 -37.10 -34.36 9.27
C PHE A 127 -37.89 -33.03 9.29
N VAL A 128 -39.14 -33.05 8.82
CA VAL A 128 -40.01 -31.86 8.84
C VAL A 128 -40.37 -31.48 10.28
N GLU A 129 -40.61 -32.45 11.17
CA GLU A 129 -40.82 -32.19 12.61
C GLU A 129 -39.64 -31.45 13.23
N ILE A 130 -38.40 -31.89 12.96
CA ILE A 130 -37.18 -31.24 13.46
C ILE A 130 -37.06 -29.80 12.95
N ILE A 131 -37.27 -29.55 11.65
CA ILE A 131 -37.21 -28.19 11.08
C ILE A 131 -38.28 -27.27 11.70
N LEU A 132 -39.49 -27.80 11.92
CA LEU A 132 -40.57 -27.03 12.52
C LEU A 132 -40.27 -26.71 13.99
N GLU A 133 -39.67 -27.63 14.74
CA GLU A 133 -39.21 -27.39 16.11
C GLU A 133 -38.12 -26.31 16.17
N GLU A 134 -37.09 -26.40 15.32
CA GLU A 134 -36.04 -25.38 15.24
C GLU A 134 -36.58 -23.99 14.88
N ARG A 135 -37.68 -23.94 14.12
CA ARG A 135 -38.39 -22.69 13.78
C ARG A 135 -39.36 -22.22 14.87
N GLY A 136 -39.42 -22.90 16.01
CA GLY A 136 -40.22 -22.50 17.18
C GLY A 136 -41.65 -23.03 17.20
N TYR A 137 -42.00 -24.00 16.36
CA TYR A 137 -43.30 -24.68 16.47
C TYR A 137 -43.25 -25.72 17.60
N PRO A 138 -44.16 -25.66 18.57
CA PRO A 138 -44.15 -26.61 19.70
C PRO A 138 -44.54 -28.02 19.22
N ARG A 139 -43.74 -29.02 19.62
CA ARG A 139 -43.91 -30.45 19.29
C ARG A 139 -45.34 -30.95 19.36
N GLU A 140 -46.04 -30.57 20.41
CA GLU A 140 -47.41 -31.00 20.71
C GLU A 140 -48.44 -30.59 19.64
N LYS A 141 -48.11 -29.57 18.84
CA LYS A 141 -48.98 -29.06 17.77
C LYS A 141 -48.61 -29.59 16.38
N ILE A 142 -47.50 -30.33 16.25
CA ILE A 142 -47.08 -30.91 14.98
C ILE A 142 -47.73 -32.28 14.84
N ARG A 143 -48.61 -32.45 13.84
CA ARG A 143 -49.22 -33.73 13.50
C ARG A 143 -49.01 -34.01 12.02
N LEU A 144 -47.99 -34.81 11.72
CA LEU A 144 -47.73 -35.33 10.39
C LEU A 144 -48.08 -36.82 10.37
N GLY A 145 -48.75 -37.28 9.31
CA GLY A 145 -49.20 -38.66 9.20
C GLY A 145 -49.11 -39.17 7.76
N ARG A 146 -49.14 -40.50 7.59
CA ARG A 146 -49.09 -41.13 6.27
C ARG A 146 -50.34 -40.80 5.46
N ARG A 147 -50.18 -40.41 4.19
CA ARG A 147 -51.29 -40.23 3.26
C ARG A 147 -51.49 -41.53 2.50
N LYS A 148 -52.61 -42.25 2.72
CA LYS A 148 -52.97 -43.39 1.89
C LYS A 148 -53.46 -42.88 0.54
N ILE A 149 -52.73 -43.17 -0.54
CA ILE A 149 -53.20 -42.92 -1.92
C ILE A 149 -53.87 -44.21 -2.40
N ALA A 150 -55.19 -44.24 -2.42
CA ALA A 150 -55.94 -45.31 -3.08
C ALA A 150 -56.15 -44.90 -4.54
N HIS A 151 -55.72 -45.74 -5.49
CA HIS A 151 -56.08 -45.59 -6.90
C HIS A 151 -57.20 -46.57 -7.20
N GLU A 152 -58.44 -46.08 -7.33
CA GLU A 152 -59.49 -46.86 -7.97
C GLU A 152 -59.17 -46.92 -9.47
N LYS A 153 -58.98 -48.13 -10.00
CA LYS A 153 -58.99 -48.34 -11.46
C LYS A 153 -60.46 -48.31 -11.88
N GLY A 154 -60.82 -47.33 -12.70
CA GLY A 154 -62.10 -47.29 -13.41
C GLY A 154 -62.22 -48.41 -14.43
#